data_AF-A0A645CCF5-F1
#
_entry.id   AF-A0A645CCF5-F1
#
_cell.length_a   1.000
_cell.length_b   1.000
_cell.length_c   1.000
_cell.angle_alpha   90.00
_cell.angle_beta   90.00
_cell.angle_gamma   90.00
#
_symmetry.space_group_name_H-M   'P 1'
#
loop_
_entity.id
_entity.type
_entity.pdbx_description
1 polymer ?
#
loop_
_entity_poly.entity_id
_entity_poly.type
_entity_poly.pdbx_seq_one_letter_code
_entity_poly.pdbx_strand_id
1 'polypeptide(L)'
;MGTNPNAAATATVRHPVQQGLIQSFGVFFDTFFICTMTAFIIFAAGAGNYLPGVTGPDAAGTLTTGSVLYSLGGWMAWPMTIIVFFFGYSSILGAYAYAEVNMSYLRAPRWSYRVLRMVTVACTGVGAVLALTTVWTLMDTAMALVTVVNLVALLMLGRWVVEALRDYERQRAAGVEPILDPRALRRVDTSLLSAAWRADSGPEPEPEVLVGQD
;
A
#
# COMPACT_ATOMS: atom_id res chain seq x y z
N MET A 1 -5.26 -2.90 6.31
CA MET A 1 -6.01 -3.75 5.35
C MET A 1 -5.23 -4.97 4.87
N GLY A 2 -3.89 -4.98 4.87
CA GLY A 2 -3.12 -6.18 4.47
C GLY A 2 -2.94 -6.37 2.97
N THR A 3 -3.26 -5.36 2.16
CA THR A 3 -3.13 -5.35 0.69
C THR A 3 -1.78 -4.80 0.21
N ASN A 4 -1.16 -3.91 1.00
CA ASN A 4 0.16 -3.34 0.70
C ASN A 4 1.25 -4.40 0.44
N PRO A 5 1.27 -5.55 1.16
CA PRO A 5 2.18 -6.65 0.85
C PRO A 5 2.09 -7.18 -0.58
N ASN A 6 0.95 -7.06 -1.28
CA ASN A 6 0.81 -7.51 -2.68
C ASN A 6 1.78 -6.78 -3.62
N ALA A 7 2.00 -5.47 -3.42
CA ALA A 7 3.00 -4.71 -4.17
C ALA A 7 4.42 -4.91 -3.63
N ALA A 8 4.59 -5.13 -2.31
CA ALA A 8 5.91 -5.43 -1.77
C ALA A 8 6.45 -6.77 -2.27
N ALA A 9 5.58 -7.76 -2.49
CA ALA A 9 5.94 -9.09 -2.97
C ALA A 9 6.49 -9.10 -4.41
N THR A 10 6.25 -8.05 -5.21
CA THR A 10 6.82 -7.94 -6.56
C THR A 10 8.20 -7.30 -6.59
N ALA A 11 8.70 -6.83 -5.44
CA ALA A 11 10.02 -6.20 -5.37
C ALA A 11 11.13 -7.26 -5.33
N THR A 12 12.13 -7.09 -6.20
CA THR A 12 13.34 -7.92 -6.18
C THR A 12 14.24 -7.47 -5.05
N VAL A 13 14.16 -8.15 -3.90
CA VAL A 13 14.99 -7.88 -2.73
C VAL A 13 15.69 -9.16 -2.27
N ARG A 14 16.90 -9.02 -1.72
CA ARG A 14 17.71 -10.16 -1.23
C ARG A 14 17.28 -10.64 0.15
N HIS A 15 16.62 -9.78 0.92
CA HIS A 15 16.04 -10.13 2.21
C HIS A 15 14.67 -9.46 2.37
N PRO A 16 13.58 -10.20 2.64
CA PRO A 16 12.22 -9.65 2.65
C PRO A 16 11.99 -8.58 3.73
N VAL A 17 12.75 -8.63 4.84
CA VAL A 17 12.75 -7.59 5.87
C VAL A 17 13.13 -6.21 5.32
N GLN A 18 14.02 -6.12 4.33
CA GLN A 18 14.38 -4.83 3.72
C GLN A 18 13.15 -4.16 3.12
N GLN A 19 12.38 -4.90 2.32
CA GLN A 19 11.17 -4.38 1.70
C GLN A 19 10.07 -4.07 2.72
N GLY A 20 9.93 -4.91 3.75
CA GLY A 20 9.00 -4.65 4.86
C GLY A 20 9.32 -3.36 5.62
N LEU A 21 10.60 -3.06 5.84
CA LEU A 21 11.03 -1.81 6.50
C LEU A 21 10.76 -0.58 5.62
N ILE A 22 11.06 -0.65 4.32
CA ILE A 22 10.77 0.43 3.36
C ILE A 22 9.25 0.70 3.31
N GLN A 23 8.45 -0.34 3.26
CA GLN A 23 6.99 -0.22 3.24
C GLN A 23 6.42 0.37 4.54
N SER A 24 6.97 -0.04 5.69
CA SER A 24 6.58 0.52 6.98
C SER A 24 6.94 2.00 7.09
N PHE A 25 8.09 2.40 6.54
CA PHE A 25 8.49 3.81 6.44
C PHE A 25 7.53 4.62 5.56
N GLY A 26 7.04 4.04 4.45
CA GLY A 26 6.02 4.67 3.61
C GLY A 26 4.73 4.99 4.37
N VAL A 27 4.24 4.06 5.20
CA VAL A 27 3.04 4.28 6.05
C VAL A 27 3.31 5.35 7.10
N PHE A 28 4.48 5.33 7.74
CA PHE A 28 4.88 6.37 8.68
C PHE A 28 4.89 7.76 8.03
N PHE A 29 5.43 7.87 6.82
CA PHE A 29 5.50 9.14 6.11
C PHE A 29 4.10 9.69 5.76
N ASP A 30 3.23 8.83 5.24
CA ASP A 30 1.86 9.17 4.90
C ASP A 30 1.07 9.66 6.13
N THR A 31 1.07 8.88 7.21
CA THR A 31 0.28 9.24 8.40
C THR A 31 0.89 10.42 9.18
N PHE A 32 2.20 10.40 9.43
CA PHE A 32 2.80 11.38 10.33
C PHE A 32 3.04 12.73 9.65
N PHE A 33 3.39 12.75 8.36
CA PHE A 33 3.64 13.99 7.64
C PHE A 33 2.45 14.39 6.79
N ILE A 34 1.99 13.54 5.86
CA ILE A 34 0.97 13.94 4.88
C ILE A 34 -0.40 14.18 5.54
N CYS A 35 -0.89 13.25 6.35
CA CYS A 35 -2.17 13.42 7.05
C CYS A 35 -2.12 14.55 8.07
N THR A 36 -1.02 14.67 8.83
CA THR A 36 -0.85 15.75 9.81
C THR A 36 -0.80 17.14 9.16
N MET A 37 -0.06 17.29 8.05
CA MET A 37 -0.06 18.54 7.28
C MET A 37 -1.45 18.88 6.75
N THR A 38 -2.18 17.88 6.24
CA THR A 38 -3.57 18.07 5.80
C THR A 38 -4.46 18.54 6.94
N ALA A 39 -4.34 17.93 8.12
CA ALA A 39 -5.10 18.33 9.31
C ALA A 39 -4.76 19.75 9.76
N PHE A 40 -3.47 20.15 9.75
CA PHE A 40 -3.07 21.52 10.07
C PHE A 40 -3.61 22.54 9.07
N ILE A 41 -3.64 22.23 7.77
CA ILE A 41 -4.27 23.10 6.77
C ILE A 41 -5.75 23.31 7.07
N ILE A 42 -6.47 22.23 7.43
CA ILE A 42 -7.89 22.31 7.79
C ILE A 42 -8.10 23.15 9.05
N PHE A 43 -7.28 22.94 10.08
CA PHE A 43 -7.39 23.71 11.32
C PHE A 43 -7.01 25.18 11.16
N ALA A 44 -6.02 25.48 10.30
CA ALA A 44 -5.59 26.85 10.03
C ALA A 44 -6.67 27.67 9.29
N ALA A 45 -7.51 27.05 8.46
CA ALA A 45 -8.65 27.72 7.83
C ALA A 45 -9.74 28.13 8.84
N GLY A 46 -9.73 27.54 10.03
CA GLY A 46 -10.59 27.91 11.15
C GLY A 46 -12.09 27.76 10.85
N ALA A 47 -12.88 28.54 11.59
CA ALA A 47 -14.34 28.52 11.52
C ALA A 47 -14.93 28.91 10.14
N GLY A 48 -14.11 29.41 9.21
CA GLY A 48 -14.54 29.70 7.84
C GLY A 48 -14.83 28.45 7.00
N ASN A 49 -14.25 27.30 7.37
CA ASN A 49 -14.41 26.06 6.59
C ASN A 49 -14.57 24.79 7.46
N TYR A 50 -14.16 24.82 8.73
CA TYR A 50 -14.34 23.70 9.66
C TYR A 50 -14.70 24.19 11.06
N LEU A 51 -15.92 23.85 11.52
CA LEU A 51 -16.32 23.93 12.92
C LEU A 51 -16.44 22.53 13.52
N PRO A 52 -15.70 22.23 14.60
CA PRO A 52 -15.87 20.99 15.36
C PRO A 52 -17.32 20.82 15.85
N GLY A 53 -17.90 19.64 15.63
CA GLY A 53 -19.25 19.29 16.10
C GLY A 53 -20.42 19.86 15.27
N VAL A 54 -20.16 20.78 14.34
CA VAL A 54 -21.18 21.35 13.43
C VAL A 54 -21.01 20.83 12.01
N THR A 55 -19.76 20.71 11.56
CA THR A 55 -19.46 20.28 10.20
C THR A 55 -19.75 18.79 10.06
N GLY A 56 -20.75 18.45 9.24
CA GLY A 56 -21.19 17.07 9.06
C GLY A 56 -20.17 16.18 8.33
N PRO A 57 -20.30 14.84 8.42
CA PRO A 57 -19.39 13.89 7.76
C PRO A 57 -19.34 14.07 6.24
N ASP A 58 -20.44 14.53 5.64
CA ASP A 58 -20.57 14.74 4.20
C ASP A 58 -19.61 15.81 3.65
N ALA A 59 -19.13 16.73 4.50
CA ALA A 59 -18.18 17.76 4.10
C ALA A 59 -16.75 17.23 3.90
N ALA A 60 -16.44 16.03 4.43
CA ALA A 60 -15.07 15.50 4.46
C ALA A 60 -14.39 15.46 3.08
N GLY A 61 -15.16 15.20 2.02
CA GLY A 61 -14.64 15.15 0.63
C GLY A 61 -14.15 16.49 0.10
N THR A 62 -14.60 17.62 0.65
CA THR A 62 -14.26 18.98 0.18
C THR A 62 -13.47 19.81 1.19
N LEU A 63 -13.35 19.36 2.44
CA LEU A 63 -12.72 20.11 3.52
C LEU A 63 -11.30 20.56 3.20
N THR A 64 -10.45 19.66 2.70
CA THR A 64 -9.05 19.99 2.39
C THR A 64 -8.98 21.05 1.29
N THR A 65 -9.71 20.85 0.19
CA THR A 65 -9.75 21.82 -0.92
C THR A 65 -10.30 23.16 -0.46
N GLY A 66 -11.42 23.18 0.29
CA GLY A 66 -12.00 24.41 0.83
C GLY A 66 -11.04 25.17 1.75
N SER A 67 -10.23 24.45 2.54
CA SER A 67 -9.29 25.06 3.49
C SER A 67 -8.11 25.70 2.78
N VAL A 68 -7.63 25.05 1.71
CA VAL A 68 -6.59 25.62 0.83
C VAL A 68 -7.11 26.84 0.09
N LEU A 69 -8.33 26.79 -0.45
CA LEU A 69 -8.94 27.94 -1.13
C LEU A 69 -9.14 29.13 -0.20
N TYR A 70 -9.56 28.86 1.03
CA TYR A 70 -9.72 29.90 2.05
C TYR A 70 -8.38 30.54 2.43
N SER A 71 -7.31 29.74 2.57
CA SER A 71 -6.01 30.21 3.06
C SER A 71 -5.12 30.84 1.98
N LEU A 72 -5.15 30.29 0.75
CA LEU A 72 -4.28 30.70 -0.36
C LEU A 72 -5.03 31.43 -1.49
N GLY A 73 -6.36 31.49 -1.43
CA GLY A 73 -7.21 32.16 -2.41
C GLY A 73 -7.76 31.24 -3.50
N GLY A 74 -8.77 31.75 -4.22
CA GLY A 74 -9.57 30.99 -5.19
C GLY A 74 -8.79 30.40 -6.38
N TRP A 75 -7.63 30.95 -6.72
CA TRP A 75 -6.78 30.46 -7.82
C TRP A 75 -6.29 29.03 -7.60
N MET A 76 -6.23 28.57 -6.34
CA MET A 76 -5.84 27.20 -5.99
C MET A 76 -6.88 26.14 -6.38
N ALA A 77 -8.07 26.53 -6.86
CA ALA A 77 -9.12 25.58 -7.24
C ALA A 77 -8.67 24.66 -8.38
N TRP A 78 -8.01 25.24 -9.39
CA TRP A 78 -7.52 24.49 -10.54
C TRP A 78 -6.39 23.52 -10.17
N PRO A 79 -5.31 23.95 -9.48
CA PRO A 79 -4.28 23.06 -8.98
C PRO A 79 -4.81 21.92 -8.11
N MET A 80 -5.69 22.22 -7.14
CA MET A 80 -6.22 21.20 -6.22
C MET A 80 -7.07 20.17 -6.95
N THR A 81 -7.88 20.59 -7.92
CA THR A 81 -8.68 19.67 -8.74
C THR A 81 -7.79 18.69 -9.52
N ILE A 82 -6.69 19.19 -10.11
CA ILE A 82 -5.73 18.35 -10.83
C ILE A 82 -5.05 17.35 -9.88
N ILE A 83 -4.64 17.81 -8.70
CA ILE A 83 -4.00 16.94 -7.69
C ILE A 83 -4.95 15.85 -7.21
N VAL A 84 -6.19 16.21 -6.85
CA VAL A 84 -7.21 15.25 -6.39
C VAL A 84 -7.55 14.25 -7.50
N PHE A 85 -7.60 14.69 -8.76
CA PHE A 85 -7.79 13.80 -9.90
C PHE A 85 -6.69 12.75 -10.00
N PHE A 86 -5.41 13.16 -10.00
CA PHE A 86 -4.30 12.21 -10.06
C PHE A 86 -4.20 11.32 -8.83
N PHE A 87 -4.54 11.83 -7.65
CA PHE A 87 -4.57 11.07 -6.41
C PHE A 87 -5.65 9.97 -6.43
N GLY A 88 -6.87 10.31 -6.86
CA GLY A 88 -7.95 9.34 -7.03
C GLY A 88 -7.62 8.32 -8.12
N TYR A 89 -7.09 8.78 -9.26
CA TYR A 89 -6.70 7.91 -10.38
C TYR A 89 -5.63 6.89 -10.00
N SER A 90 -4.56 7.33 -9.34
CA SER A 90 -3.49 6.43 -8.88
C SER A 90 -3.99 5.41 -7.85
N SER A 91 -4.91 5.82 -6.97
CA SER A 91 -5.54 4.95 -5.99
C SER A 91 -6.36 3.83 -6.64
N ILE A 92 -7.14 4.15 -7.68
CA ILE A 92 -7.92 3.17 -8.45
C ILE A 92 -6.99 2.17 -9.14
N LEU A 93 -5.90 2.64 -9.75
CA LEU A 93 -4.91 1.77 -10.38
C LEU A 93 -4.23 0.85 -9.35
N GLY A 94 -3.90 1.36 -8.17
CA GLY A 94 -3.35 0.56 -7.07
C GLY A 94 -4.30 -0.55 -6.64
N ALA A 95 -5.58 -0.23 -6.43
CA ALA A 95 -6.60 -1.21 -6.09
C ALA A 95 -6.79 -2.28 -7.17
N TYR A 96 -6.78 -1.89 -8.44
CA TYR A 96 -6.83 -2.82 -9.57
C TYR A 96 -5.62 -3.76 -9.58
N ALA A 97 -4.40 -3.24 -9.39
CA ALA A 97 -3.19 -4.05 -9.34
C ALA A 97 -3.23 -5.08 -8.19
N TYR A 98 -3.72 -4.68 -7.01
CA TYR A 98 -3.89 -5.62 -5.89
C TYR A 98 -4.89 -6.74 -6.21
N ALA A 99 -5.99 -6.41 -6.87
CA ALA A 99 -6.99 -7.39 -7.31
C ALA A 99 -6.44 -8.34 -8.38
N GLU A 100 -5.62 -7.82 -9.31
CA GLU A 100 -4.98 -8.63 -10.36
C GLU A 100 -3.99 -9.65 -9.77
N VAL A 101 -3.21 -9.26 -8.76
CA VAL A 101 -2.33 -10.19 -8.00
C VAL A 101 -3.15 -11.28 -7.33
N ASN A 102 -4.26 -10.92 -6.66
CA ASN A 102 -5.13 -11.90 -6.00
C ASN A 102 -5.79 -12.88 -7.00
N MET A 103 -6.23 -12.41 -8.16
CA MET A 103 -6.77 -13.28 -9.21
C MET A 103 -5.73 -14.23 -9.78
N SER A 104 -4.49 -13.76 -9.94
CA SER A 104 -3.38 -14.58 -10.41
C SER A 104 -3.04 -15.67 -9.39
N TYR A 105 -3.08 -15.35 -8.09
CA TYR A 105 -2.95 -16.34 -7.01
C TYR A 105 -4.04 -17.42 -7.04
N LEU A 106 -5.29 -17.03 -7.31
CA LEU A 106 -6.42 -17.95 -7.47
C LEU A 106 -6.43 -18.73 -8.79
N ARG A 107 -5.41 -18.54 -9.66
CA ARG A 107 -5.32 -19.14 -11.01
C ARG A 107 -6.55 -18.84 -11.87
N ALA A 108 -7.06 -17.61 -11.79
CA ALA A 108 -8.23 -17.19 -12.54
C ALA A 108 -8.00 -17.30 -14.07
N PRO A 109 -9.04 -17.67 -14.83
CA PRO A 109 -8.92 -17.78 -16.29
C PRO A 109 -8.76 -16.40 -16.94
N ARG A 110 -8.15 -16.38 -18.14
CA ARG A 110 -7.78 -15.14 -18.85
C ARG A 110 -8.94 -14.17 -19.10
N TRP A 111 -10.18 -14.67 -19.23
CA TRP A 111 -11.36 -13.82 -19.40
C TRP A 111 -11.70 -12.99 -18.16
N SER A 112 -11.36 -13.50 -16.96
CA SER A 112 -11.69 -12.85 -15.71
C SER A 112 -10.93 -11.53 -15.53
N TYR A 113 -9.73 -11.36 -16.09
CA TYR A 113 -9.01 -10.08 -16.07
C TYR A 113 -9.76 -8.97 -16.83
N ARG A 114 -10.40 -9.31 -17.96
CA ARG A 114 -11.25 -8.35 -18.69
C ARG A 114 -12.47 -7.98 -17.87
N VAL A 115 -13.07 -8.94 -17.16
CA VAL A 115 -14.19 -8.67 -16.26
C VAL A 115 -13.76 -7.80 -15.10
N LEU A 116 -12.60 -8.05 -14.48
CA LEU A 116 -12.07 -7.20 -13.42
C LEU A 116 -11.93 -5.75 -13.91
N ARG A 117 -11.34 -5.50 -15.08
CA ARG A 117 -11.23 -4.16 -15.66
C ARG A 117 -12.60 -3.49 -15.85
N MET A 118 -13.56 -4.21 -16.42
CA MET A 118 -14.93 -3.69 -16.62
C MET A 118 -15.61 -3.38 -15.29
N VAL A 119 -15.46 -4.24 -14.28
CA VAL A 119 -16.01 -4.04 -12.94
C VAL A 119 -15.34 -2.84 -12.27
N THR A 120 -14.01 -2.69 -12.33
CA THR A 120 -13.31 -1.52 -11.77
C THR A 120 -13.82 -0.22 -12.39
N VAL A 121 -13.98 -0.17 -13.72
CA VAL A 121 -14.51 1.02 -14.41
C VAL A 121 -15.97 1.28 -14.02
N ALA A 122 -16.82 0.25 -13.99
CA ALA A 122 -18.22 0.37 -13.59
C ALA A 122 -18.35 0.83 -12.14
N CYS A 123 -17.60 0.24 -11.21
CA CYS A 123 -17.57 0.63 -9.79
C CYS A 123 -17.07 2.07 -9.62
N THR A 124 -16.08 2.51 -10.40
CA THR A 124 -15.61 3.91 -10.38
C THR A 124 -16.73 4.85 -10.83
N GLY A 125 -17.44 4.53 -11.91
CA GLY A 125 -18.56 5.32 -12.40
C GLY A 125 -19.73 5.38 -11.41
N VAL A 126 -20.09 4.25 -10.80
CA VAL A 126 -21.12 4.17 -9.77
C VAL A 126 -20.70 4.95 -8.52
N GLY A 127 -19.45 4.77 -8.07
CA GLY A 127 -18.89 5.47 -6.91
C GLY A 127 -18.87 6.99 -7.08
N ALA A 128 -18.75 7.49 -8.31
CA ALA A 128 -18.81 8.93 -8.60
C ALA A 128 -20.21 9.55 -8.40
N VAL A 129 -21.28 8.73 -8.36
CA VAL A 129 -22.68 9.19 -8.24
C VAL A 129 -23.28 8.86 -6.87
N LEU A 130 -22.74 7.84 -6.18
CA LEU A 130 -23.22 7.45 -4.86
C LEU A 130 -22.93 8.51 -3.79
N ALA A 131 -23.81 8.59 -2.79
CA ALA A 131 -23.61 9.45 -1.62
C ALA A 131 -22.35 9.04 -0.86
N LEU A 132 -21.59 10.04 -0.41
CA LEU A 132 -20.30 9.86 0.24
C LEU A 132 -20.42 8.94 1.48
N THR A 133 -21.40 9.19 2.34
CA THR A 133 -21.70 8.35 3.53
C THR A 133 -21.97 6.89 3.20
N THR A 134 -22.69 6.60 2.12
CA THR A 134 -22.94 5.23 1.67
C THR A 134 -21.65 4.54 1.24
N VAL A 135 -20.81 5.23 0.46
CA VAL A 135 -19.53 4.71 -0.01
C VAL A 135 -18.59 4.42 1.17
N TRP A 136 -18.47 5.35 2.12
CA TRP A 136 -17.66 5.14 3.33
C TRP A 136 -18.16 3.98 4.17
N THR A 137 -19.46 3.90 4.44
CA THR A 137 -20.03 2.83 5.26
C THR A 137 -19.78 1.45 4.63
N LEU A 138 -19.95 1.34 3.31
CA LEU A 138 -19.66 0.12 2.57
C LEU A 138 -18.17 -0.22 2.61
N MET A 139 -17.31 0.79 2.40
CA MET A 139 -15.86 0.64 2.43
C MET A 139 -15.35 0.18 3.81
N ASP A 140 -15.79 0.85 4.88
CA ASP A 140 -15.38 0.54 6.26
C ASP A 140 -15.80 -0.88 6.65
N THR A 141 -17.01 -1.29 6.27
CA THR A 141 -17.50 -2.65 6.52
C THR A 141 -16.65 -3.69 5.78
N ALA A 142 -16.36 -3.47 4.50
CA ALA A 142 -15.54 -4.37 3.70
C ALA A 142 -14.09 -4.42 4.22
N MET A 143 -13.51 -3.27 4.56
CA MET A 143 -12.16 -3.14 5.11
C MET A 143 -12.04 -3.80 6.48
N ALA A 144 -13.06 -3.72 7.33
CA ALA A 144 -13.09 -4.40 8.61
C ALA A 144 -12.97 -5.93 8.44
N LEU A 145 -13.76 -6.52 7.52
CA LEU A 145 -13.70 -7.96 7.25
C LEU A 145 -12.32 -8.39 6.76
N VAL A 146 -11.78 -7.72 5.74
CA VAL A 146 -10.47 -8.04 5.17
C VAL A 146 -9.35 -7.86 6.21
N THR A 147 -9.46 -6.84 7.06
CA THR A 147 -8.48 -6.59 8.12
C THR A 147 -8.47 -7.67 9.17
N VAL A 148 -9.63 -8.14 9.62
CA VAL A 148 -9.71 -9.22 10.61
C VAL A 148 -9.03 -10.48 10.09
N VAL A 149 -9.32 -10.87 8.85
CA VAL A 149 -8.69 -12.06 8.22
C VAL A 149 -7.17 -11.91 8.16
N ASN A 150 -6.69 -10.76 7.68
CA ASN A 150 -5.25 -10.51 7.55
C ASN A 150 -4.56 -10.39 8.92
N LEU A 151 -5.22 -9.84 9.93
CA LEU A 151 -4.68 -9.74 11.28
C LEU A 151 -4.47 -11.13 11.89
N VAL A 152 -5.44 -12.04 11.75
CA VAL A 152 -5.30 -13.42 12.23
C VAL A 152 -4.13 -14.12 11.51
N ALA A 153 -4.02 -13.96 10.20
CA ALA A 153 -2.91 -14.51 9.43
C ALA A 153 -1.55 -13.97 9.90
N LEU A 154 -1.43 -12.66 10.15
CA LEU A 154 -0.21 -12.03 10.66
C LEU A 154 0.16 -12.54 12.05
N LEU A 155 -0.81 -12.71 12.95
CA LEU A 155 -0.57 -13.27 14.28
C LEU A 155 -0.05 -14.71 14.21
N MET A 156 -0.61 -15.52 13.31
CA MET A 156 -0.10 -16.86 13.04
C MET A 156 1.33 -16.79 12.50
N LEU A 157 1.60 -15.92 11.51
CA LEU A 157 2.91 -15.77 10.88
C LEU A 157 3.97 -15.08 11.76
N GLY A 158 3.58 -14.49 12.89
CA GLY A 158 4.46 -13.64 13.70
C GLY A 158 5.79 -14.28 14.10
N ARG A 159 5.80 -15.59 14.42
CA ARG A 159 7.03 -16.32 14.76
C ARG A 159 8.05 -16.33 13.61
N TRP A 160 7.60 -16.46 12.37
CA TRP A 160 8.47 -16.48 11.19
C TRP A 160 9.01 -15.09 10.88
N VAL A 161 8.17 -14.05 11.02
CA VAL A 161 8.57 -12.65 10.83
C VAL A 161 9.65 -12.26 11.85
N VAL A 162 9.46 -12.60 13.13
CA VAL A 162 10.45 -12.30 14.18
C VAL A 162 11.78 -13.01 13.94
N GLU A 163 11.75 -14.27 13.47
CA GLU A 163 12.99 -15.00 13.20
C GLU A 163 13.72 -14.45 11.97
N ALA A 164 13.00 -14.10 10.90
CA ALA A 164 13.59 -13.42 9.74
C ALA A 164 14.15 -12.04 10.10
N LEU A 165 13.51 -11.30 11.00
CA LEU A 165 14.03 -10.02 11.49
C LEU A 165 15.32 -10.19 12.29
N ARG A 166 15.37 -11.17 13.20
CA ARG A 166 16.60 -11.49 13.95
C ARG A 166 17.73 -11.89 13.02
N ASP A 167 17.43 -12.64 11.98
CA ASP A 167 18.42 -13.02 10.98
C ASP A 167 18.98 -11.80 10.25
N TYR A 168 18.11 -10.92 9.78
CA TYR A 168 18.48 -9.65 9.16
C TYR A 168 19.38 -8.79 10.07
N GLU A 169 19.00 -8.64 11.34
CA GLU A 169 19.77 -7.86 12.33
C GLU A 169 21.14 -8.48 12.62
N ARG A 170 21.23 -9.81 12.74
CA ARG A 170 22.50 -10.52 12.91
C ARG A 170 23.44 -10.28 11.74
N GLN A 171 22.95 -10.42 10.50
CA GLN A 171 23.73 -10.21 9.29
C GLN A 171 24.20 -8.76 9.18
N ARG A 172 23.31 -7.80 9.44
CA ARG A 172 23.65 -6.37 9.43
C ARG A 172 24.67 -6.00 10.50
N ALA A 173 24.55 -6.56 11.71
CA ALA A 173 25.50 -6.33 12.81
C ALA A 173 26.88 -6.93 12.53
N ALA A 174 26.94 -8.03 11.78
CA ALA A 174 28.18 -8.65 11.31
C ALA A 174 28.83 -7.88 10.13
N GLY A 175 28.19 -6.82 9.63
CA GLY A 175 28.68 -6.04 8.49
C GLY A 175 28.59 -6.78 7.16
N VAL A 176 27.86 -7.89 7.09
CA VAL A 176 27.63 -8.64 5.85
C VAL A 176 26.33 -8.18 5.20
N GLU A 177 26.27 -8.34 3.89
CA GLU A 177 25.08 -8.00 3.13
C GLU A 177 23.93 -8.97 3.45
N PRO A 178 22.77 -8.48 3.92
CA PRO A 178 21.69 -9.36 4.36
C PRO A 178 21.08 -10.16 3.21
N ILE A 179 21.15 -11.48 3.28
CA ILE A 179 20.56 -12.44 2.34
C ILE A 179 19.77 -13.47 3.14
N LEU A 180 18.49 -13.65 2.80
CA LEU A 180 17.68 -14.64 3.50
C LEU A 180 17.98 -16.05 2.99
N ASP A 181 18.56 -16.90 3.83
CA ASP A 181 18.58 -18.35 3.64
C ASP A 181 17.51 -19.01 4.52
N PRO A 182 16.41 -19.53 3.94
CA PRO A 182 15.37 -20.23 4.70
C PRO A 182 15.91 -21.39 5.53
N ARG A 183 17.00 -22.05 5.14
CA ARG A 183 17.57 -23.21 5.84
C ARG A 183 18.37 -22.82 7.08
N ALA A 184 18.83 -21.57 7.15
CA ALA A 184 19.57 -21.05 8.30
C ALA A 184 18.65 -20.76 9.51
N LEU A 185 17.34 -20.69 9.29
CA LEU A 185 16.36 -20.38 10.34
C LEU A 185 16.02 -21.60 11.20
N ARG A 186 16.84 -21.84 12.23
CA ARG A 186 16.74 -23.04 13.11
C ARG A 186 15.53 -23.07 14.05
N ARG A 187 14.82 -21.94 14.24
CA ARG A 187 13.78 -21.79 15.28
C ARG A 187 12.35 -21.90 14.76
N VAL A 188 12.15 -22.04 13.45
CA VAL A 188 10.84 -22.11 12.81
C VAL A 188 10.83 -23.21 11.76
N ASP A 189 9.66 -23.78 11.50
CA ASP A 189 9.49 -24.69 10.35
C ASP A 189 9.75 -23.91 9.06
N THR A 190 10.77 -24.33 8.32
CA THR A 190 11.26 -23.67 7.11
C THR A 190 10.55 -24.14 5.85
N SER A 191 9.66 -25.15 5.94
CA SER A 191 8.92 -25.68 4.79
C SER A 191 8.13 -24.58 4.08
N LEU A 192 7.39 -23.75 4.84
CA LEU A 192 6.64 -22.61 4.31
C LEU A 192 7.53 -21.53 3.68
N LEU A 193 8.65 -21.20 4.32
CA LEU A 193 9.58 -20.17 3.83
C LEU A 193 10.36 -20.64 2.60
N SER A 194 10.77 -21.89 2.56
CA SER A 194 11.46 -22.50 1.42
C SER A 194 10.55 -22.67 0.19
N ALA A 195 9.24 -22.85 0.41
CA ALA A 195 8.25 -22.87 -0.66
C ALA A 195 7.98 -21.46 -1.22
N ALA A 196 8.00 -20.44 -0.37
CA ALA A 196 7.73 -19.05 -0.73
C ALA A 196 8.98 -18.29 -1.23
N TRP A 197 10.18 -18.67 -0.78
CA TRP A 197 11.44 -17.95 -1.01
C TRP A 197 12.52 -18.94 -1.46
N ARG A 198 13.02 -18.76 -2.69
CA ARG A 198 14.13 -19.55 -3.23
C ARG A 198 15.42 -18.76 -3.08
N ALA A 199 16.48 -19.39 -2.56
CA ALA A 199 17.77 -18.72 -2.32
C ALA A 199 18.37 -18.05 -3.58
N ASP A 200 18.00 -18.54 -4.77
CA ASP A 200 18.48 -18.05 -6.06
C ASP A 200 17.72 -16.80 -6.57
N SER A 201 16.75 -16.26 -5.83
CA SER A 201 15.96 -15.09 -6.23
C SER A 201 16.69 -13.75 -6.05
N GLY A 202 18.02 -13.76 -6.01
CA GLY A 202 18.81 -12.54 -6.20
C GLY A 202 18.62 -11.97 -7.61
N PRO A 203 18.97 -10.70 -7.87
CA PRO A 203 19.01 -10.21 -9.25
C PRO A 203 19.88 -11.17 -10.08
N GLU A 204 19.38 -11.61 -11.24
CA GLU A 204 20.23 -12.33 -12.19
C GLU A 204 21.50 -11.50 -12.41
N PRO A 205 22.69 -12.13 -12.42
CA PRO A 205 23.91 -11.40 -12.74
C PRO A 205 23.68 -10.68 -14.07
N GLU A 206 23.96 -9.37 -14.11
CA GLU A 206 23.96 -8.64 -15.38
C GLU A 206 24.79 -9.44 -16.38
N PRO A 207 24.30 -9.68 -17.61
CA PRO A 207 25.07 -10.39 -18.61
C PRO A 207 26.39 -9.64 -18.75
N GLU A 208 27.48 -10.34 -18.42
CA GLU A 208 28.84 -9.87 -18.58
C GLU A 208 28.96 -9.39 -20.03
N VAL A 209 28.98 -8.07 -20.21
CA VAL A 209 29.25 -7.48 -21.51
C VAL A 209 30.67 -7.93 -21.81
N LEU A 210 30.78 -8.98 -22.62
CA LEU A 210 32.01 -9.43 -23.22
C LEU A 210 32.57 -8.25 -23.98
N VAL A 211 33.41 -7.46 -23.31
CA VAL A 211 34.32 -6.52 -23.94
C VAL A 211 35.24 -7.42 -24.75
N GLY A 212 34.93 -7.54 -26.04
CA GLY A 212 35.71 -8.29 -26.99
C GLY A 212 37.17 -7.88 -26.88
N GLN A 213 37.98 -8.79 -26.38
CA GLN A 213 39.35 -8.93 -26.85
C GLN A 213 39.23 -9.68 -28.17
N ASP A 214 39.42 -8.96 -29.26
CA ASP A 214 40.20 -9.34 -30.46
C ASP A 214 40.24 -8.15 -31.43
#